data_AF-A0A6P6FW60-F1
#
_entry.id   AF-A0A6P6FW60-F1
#
_cell.length_a   1.000
_cell.length_b   1.000
_cell.length_c   1.000
_cell.angle_alpha   90.00
_cell.angle_beta   90.00
_cell.angle_gamma   90.00
#
_symmetry.space_group_name_H-M   'P 1'
#
loop_
_entity.id
_entity.type
_entity.pdbx_description
1 polymer ?
#
loop_
_entity_poly.entity_id
_entity_poly.type
_entity_poly.pdbx_seq_one_letter_code
_entity_poly.pdbx_strand_id
1 'polypeptide(L)'
;MGAMGYARLERAIQLERGTEDYVDRDDLWIRARMGKDGKYANEETEHVAEKINDLKKKATEGEIRPSPPVDILTQALGKEEYGGRLRGRGKGYTVNNFFHTPKPSSQKKTKSEGSGNNSIYETLLKGLMAIVRNSSNSSAWYSNSVTRSSSRYCCCSWDPSR
;
A
#
# COMPACT_ATOMS: atom_id res chain seq x y z
N MET A 1 -30.75 16.67 -18.94
CA MET A 1 -30.48 15.21 -19.00
C MET A 1 -29.59 14.84 -17.83
N GLY A 2 -29.99 13.87 -17.00
CA GLY A 2 -29.24 13.52 -15.78
C GLY A 2 -27.89 12.87 -16.10
N ALA A 3 -26.84 13.26 -15.39
CA ALA A 3 -25.54 12.62 -15.49
C ALA A 3 -25.66 11.14 -15.09
N MET A 4 -25.15 10.25 -15.94
CA MET A 4 -25.08 8.82 -15.63
C MET A 4 -24.14 8.62 -14.43
N GLY A 5 -24.59 7.91 -13.40
CA GLY A 5 -23.73 7.60 -12.25
C GLY A 5 -22.60 6.63 -12.61
N TYR A 6 -21.49 6.68 -11.85
CA TYR A 6 -20.28 5.89 -12.10
C TYR A 6 -20.52 4.37 -12.28
N ALA A 7 -21.46 3.76 -11.53
CA ALA A 7 -21.73 2.33 -11.66
C ALA A 7 -22.33 1.96 -13.03
N ARG A 8 -23.18 2.84 -13.59
CA ARG A 8 -23.72 2.65 -14.94
C ARG A 8 -22.66 2.94 -16.01
N LEU A 9 -21.78 3.91 -15.75
CA LEU A 9 -20.68 4.24 -16.63
C LEU A 9 -19.67 3.09 -16.74
N GLU A 10 -19.30 2.48 -15.61
CA GLU A 10 -18.43 1.31 -15.57
C GLU A 10 -18.99 0.16 -16.41
N ARG A 11 -20.26 -0.19 -16.20
CA ARG A 11 -20.98 -1.17 -17.02
C ARG A 11 -20.94 -0.82 -18.51
N ALA A 12 -21.12 0.44 -18.86
CA ALA A 12 -21.09 0.88 -20.26
C ALA A 12 -19.69 0.72 -20.87
N ILE A 13 -18.63 1.06 -20.13
CA ILE A 13 -17.23 0.86 -20.56
C ILE A 13 -16.92 -0.63 -20.72
N GLN A 14 -17.35 -1.47 -19.78
CA GLN A 14 -17.20 -2.93 -19.85
C GLN A 14 -17.88 -3.52 -21.08
N LEU A 15 -19.14 -3.12 -21.34
CA LEU A 15 -19.88 -3.53 -22.54
C LEU A 15 -19.19 -3.07 -23.83
N GLU A 16 -18.66 -1.84 -23.86
CA GLU A 16 -17.92 -1.29 -24.99
C GLU A 16 -16.62 -2.07 -25.26
N ARG A 17 -15.90 -2.46 -24.20
CA ARG A 17 -14.67 -3.28 -24.30
C ARG A 17 -14.95 -4.76 -24.58
N GLY A 18 -16.17 -5.23 -24.32
CA GLY A 18 -16.53 -6.64 -24.39
C GLY A 18 -15.93 -7.48 -23.25
N THR A 19 -15.50 -6.84 -22.16
CA THR A 19 -14.93 -7.53 -20.98
C THR A 19 -15.61 -7.07 -19.69
N GLU A 20 -15.67 -7.94 -18.68
CA GLU A 20 -16.16 -7.59 -17.34
C GLU A 20 -15.02 -7.14 -16.41
N ASP A 21 -13.88 -6.78 -16.99
CA ASP A 21 -12.69 -6.44 -16.23
C ASP A 21 -12.89 -5.19 -15.37
N TYR A 22 -12.08 -5.09 -14.33
CA TYR A 22 -12.05 -3.93 -13.47
C TYR A 22 -11.68 -2.68 -14.29
N VAL A 23 -12.50 -1.63 -14.18
CA VAL A 23 -12.21 -0.34 -14.80
C VAL A 23 -11.51 0.56 -13.78
N ASP A 24 -10.34 1.05 -14.15
CA ASP A 24 -9.59 1.97 -13.32
C ASP A 24 -10.36 3.27 -13.07
N ARG A 25 -10.13 3.84 -11.89
CA ARG A 25 -10.86 5.02 -11.41
C ARG A 25 -10.58 6.29 -12.23
N ASP A 26 -9.37 6.40 -12.76
CA ASP A 26 -8.94 7.48 -13.65
C ASP A 26 -9.67 7.40 -15.01
N ASP A 27 -9.79 6.21 -15.60
CA ASP A 27 -10.59 5.98 -16.81
C ASP A 27 -12.06 6.37 -16.60
N LEU A 28 -12.64 5.98 -15.45
CA LEU A 28 -13.99 6.38 -15.06
C LEU A 28 -14.11 7.90 -14.91
N TRP A 29 -13.10 8.57 -14.37
CA TRP A 29 -13.09 10.01 -14.20
C TRP A 29 -13.05 10.75 -15.54
N ILE A 30 -12.22 10.28 -16.48
CA ILE A 30 -12.10 10.80 -17.85
C ILE A 30 -13.44 10.63 -18.58
N ARG A 31 -13.95 9.39 -18.63
CA ARG A 31 -15.18 9.08 -19.37
C ARG A 31 -16.40 9.80 -18.79
N ALA A 32 -16.47 10.00 -17.48
CA ALA A 32 -17.57 10.70 -16.83
C ALA A 32 -17.65 12.19 -17.21
N ARG A 33 -16.54 12.79 -17.65
CA ARG A 33 -16.46 14.20 -18.04
C ARG A 33 -16.40 14.42 -19.54
N MET A 34 -16.14 13.35 -20.29
CA MET A 34 -16.21 13.35 -21.74
C MET A 34 -17.67 13.50 -22.19
N GLY A 35 -17.91 14.49 -23.04
CA GLY A 35 -19.18 14.70 -23.70
C GLY A 35 -19.52 13.55 -24.68
N LYS A 36 -20.76 13.53 -25.15
CA LYS A 36 -21.19 12.55 -26.17
C LYS A 36 -20.46 12.75 -27.51
N ASP A 37 -20.01 13.97 -27.75
CA ASP A 37 -19.19 14.40 -28.89
C ASP A 37 -17.70 14.10 -28.71
N GLY A 38 -17.31 13.52 -27.56
CA GLY A 38 -15.90 13.24 -27.23
C GLY A 38 -15.14 14.45 -26.71
N LYS A 39 -15.78 15.62 -26.55
CA LYS A 39 -15.13 16.84 -26.07
C LYS A 39 -15.36 17.05 -24.58
N TYR A 40 -14.45 17.79 -23.95
CA TYR A 40 -14.62 18.21 -22.56
C TYR A 40 -15.35 19.55 -22.50
N ALA A 41 -16.13 19.75 -21.43
CA ALA A 41 -16.84 21.01 -21.23
C ALA A 41 -15.90 22.16 -20.83
N ASN A 42 -14.78 21.85 -20.16
CA ASN A 42 -13.85 22.82 -19.63
C ASN A 42 -12.42 22.46 -20.04
N GLU A 43 -11.64 23.46 -20.46
CA GLU A 43 -10.20 23.30 -20.80
C GLU A 43 -9.40 22.75 -19.61
N GLU A 44 -9.71 23.15 -18.37
CA GLU A 44 -9.05 22.60 -17.17
C GLU A 44 -9.26 21.07 -17.06
N THR A 45 -10.45 20.59 -17.43
CA THR A 45 -10.75 19.16 -17.39
C THR A 45 -9.99 18.39 -18.47
N GLU A 46 -9.88 19.00 -19.65
CA GLU A 46 -9.07 18.47 -20.76
C GLU A 46 -7.61 18.34 -20.34
N HIS A 47 -7.01 19.39 -19.78
CA HIS A 47 -5.64 19.35 -19.28
C HIS A 47 -5.41 18.32 -18.18
N VAL A 48 -6.40 18.08 -17.30
CA VAL A 48 -6.30 17.00 -16.31
C VAL A 48 -6.36 15.64 -16.98
N ALA A 49 -7.22 15.44 -17.98
CA ALA A 49 -7.29 14.18 -18.72
C ALA A 49 -5.98 13.89 -19.48
N GLU A 50 -5.38 14.91 -20.10
CA GLU A 50 -4.06 14.81 -20.73
C GLU A 50 -2.98 14.40 -19.71
N LYS A 51 -2.91 15.09 -18.56
CA LYS A 51 -1.98 14.75 -17.48
C LYS A 51 -2.15 13.32 -16.98
N ILE A 52 -3.39 12.84 -16.85
CA ILE A 52 -3.67 11.45 -16.47
C ILE A 52 -3.04 10.50 -17.49
N ASN A 53 -3.28 10.72 -18.79
CA ASN A 53 -2.73 9.86 -19.84
C ASN A 53 -1.19 9.85 -19.83
N ASP A 54 -0.56 11.01 -19.61
CA ASP A 54 0.89 11.10 -19.52
C ASP A 54 1.44 10.36 -18.30
N LEU A 55 0.81 10.51 -17.13
CA LEU A 55 1.17 9.76 -15.94
C LEU A 55 0.96 8.25 -16.12
N LYS A 56 -0.10 7.81 -16.81
CA LYS A 56 -0.30 6.39 -17.13
C LYS A 56 0.85 5.84 -17.99
N LYS A 57 1.28 6.57 -19.02
CA LYS A 57 2.43 6.18 -19.86
C LYS A 57 3.69 6.05 -19.02
N LYS A 58 3.99 7.05 -18.19
CA LYS A 58 5.13 7.00 -17.26
C LYS A 58 5.06 5.84 -16.27
N ALA A 59 3.86 5.48 -15.84
CA ALA A 59 3.65 4.33 -14.95
C ALA A 59 3.90 3.01 -15.68
N THR A 60 3.47 2.89 -16.95
CA THR A 60 3.75 1.71 -17.79
C THR A 60 5.23 1.55 -18.13
N GLU A 61 5.94 2.67 -18.29
CA GLU A 61 7.40 2.70 -18.51
C GLU A 61 8.19 2.45 -17.22
N GLY A 62 7.54 2.50 -16.06
CA GLY A 62 8.16 2.31 -14.75
C GLY A 62 8.89 3.55 -14.21
N GLU A 63 8.74 4.72 -14.86
CA GLU A 63 9.30 5.99 -14.37
C GLU A 63 8.62 6.43 -13.07
N ILE A 64 7.31 6.22 -12.97
CA ILE A 64 6.54 6.53 -11.76
C ILE A 64 5.89 5.27 -11.20
N ARG A 65 5.88 5.19 -9.87
CA ARG A 65 5.14 4.15 -9.15
C ARG A 65 4.15 4.82 -8.19
N PRO A 66 2.87 4.98 -8.57
CA PRO A 66 1.88 5.56 -7.67
C PRO A 66 1.76 4.72 -6.40
N SER A 67 1.73 5.39 -5.25
CA SER A 67 1.69 4.76 -3.93
C SER A 67 0.43 5.20 -3.19
N PRO A 68 -0.40 4.26 -2.71
CA PRO A 68 -1.58 4.59 -1.91
C PRO A 68 -1.22 5.51 -0.72
N PRO A 69 -2.05 6.53 -0.40
CA PRO A 69 -3.35 6.85 -1.00
C PRO A 69 -3.28 7.77 -2.25
N VAL A 70 -2.08 8.12 -2.73
CA VAL A 70 -1.89 9.03 -3.87
C VAL A 70 -1.74 8.22 -5.16
N ASP A 71 -2.85 8.08 -5.88
CA ASP A 71 -2.88 7.45 -7.21
C ASP A 71 -2.71 8.47 -8.35
N ILE A 72 -2.71 7.97 -9.58
CA ILE A 72 -2.53 8.76 -10.82
C ILE A 72 -3.53 9.92 -10.88
N LEU A 73 -4.81 9.65 -10.56
CA LEU A 73 -5.85 10.67 -10.58
C LEU A 73 -5.59 11.76 -9.52
N THR A 74 -5.20 11.37 -8.31
CA THR A 74 -4.89 12.31 -7.22
C THR A 74 -3.70 13.19 -7.60
N GLN A 75 -2.66 12.59 -8.20
CA GLN A 75 -1.48 13.29 -8.67
C GLN A 75 -1.80 14.27 -9.80
N ALA A 76 -2.62 13.87 -10.79
CA ALA A 76 -3.03 14.73 -11.91
C ALA A 76 -3.84 15.95 -11.45
N LEU A 77 -4.70 15.76 -10.45
CA LEU A 77 -5.52 16.83 -9.87
C LEU A 77 -4.71 17.76 -8.94
N GLY A 78 -3.58 17.30 -8.41
CA GLY A 78 -2.77 18.06 -7.45
C GLY A 78 -3.50 18.39 -6.14
N LYS A 79 -4.56 17.65 -5.81
CA LYS A 79 -5.41 17.88 -4.64
C LYS A 79 -5.56 16.59 -3.86
N GLU A 80 -5.42 16.67 -2.55
CA GLU A 80 -5.67 15.55 -1.66
C GLU A 80 -7.13 15.06 -1.77
N GLU A 81 -7.33 13.76 -1.58
CA GLU A 81 -8.66 13.16 -1.55
C GLU A 81 -9.39 13.47 -0.25
N TYR A 82 -10.69 13.74 -0.34
CA TYR A 82 -11.51 13.98 0.84
C TYR A 82 -11.78 12.67 1.59
N GLY A 83 -11.68 12.67 2.92
CA GLY A 83 -11.82 11.45 3.75
C GLY A 83 -13.19 10.75 3.69
N GLY A 84 -14.23 11.41 3.16
CA GLY A 84 -15.58 10.85 3.10
C GLY A 84 -15.84 9.99 1.87
N ARG A 85 -15.77 10.57 0.67
CA ARG A 85 -16.15 9.91 -0.58
C ARG A 85 -15.01 9.97 -1.58
N LEU A 86 -14.67 8.82 -2.14
CA LEU A 86 -13.62 8.70 -3.15
C LEU A 86 -14.07 9.37 -4.45
N ARG A 87 -13.28 10.32 -4.96
CA ARG A 87 -13.53 10.94 -6.27
C ARG A 87 -13.40 9.89 -7.38
N GLY A 88 -14.10 10.06 -8.51
CA GLY A 88 -14.00 9.12 -9.64
C GLY A 88 -14.64 7.75 -9.43
N ARG A 89 -15.21 7.50 -8.24
CA ARG A 89 -16.01 6.31 -7.94
C ARG A 89 -17.38 6.68 -7.39
N GLY A 90 -18.29 5.73 -7.51
CA GLY A 90 -19.69 5.86 -7.10
C GLY A 90 -19.89 5.84 -5.58
N LYS A 91 -21.15 5.82 -5.16
CA LYS A 91 -21.53 5.58 -3.76
C LYS A 91 -20.96 4.23 -3.29
N GLY A 92 -20.47 4.18 -2.04
CA GLY A 92 -19.90 2.97 -1.43
C GLY A 92 -18.36 2.95 -1.42
N TYR A 93 -17.70 3.81 -2.21
CA TYR A 93 -16.25 3.93 -2.19
C TYR A 93 -15.80 5.08 -1.28
N THR A 94 -15.06 4.72 -0.24
CA THR A 94 -14.36 5.63 0.67
C THR A 94 -12.85 5.46 0.47
N VAL A 95 -12.05 6.48 0.77
CA VAL A 95 -10.58 6.42 0.66
C VAL A 95 -10.04 5.20 1.42
N ASN A 96 -10.52 4.98 2.64
CA ASN A 96 -10.05 3.87 3.48
C ASN A 96 -10.40 2.49 2.92
N ASN A 97 -11.60 2.31 2.38
CA ASN A 97 -12.01 1.03 1.81
C ASN A 97 -11.32 0.73 0.47
N PHE A 98 -10.97 1.77 -0.29
CA PHE A 98 -10.39 1.61 -1.61
C PHE A 98 -8.88 1.34 -1.56
N PHE A 99 -8.15 2.14 -0.80
CA PHE A 99 -6.69 2.01 -0.66
C PHE A 99 -6.29 0.98 0.42
N HIS A 100 -7.26 0.30 1.03
CA HIS A 100 -7.07 -0.60 2.17
C HIS A 100 -6.24 0.04 3.30
N THR A 101 -6.36 1.36 3.48
CA THR A 101 -5.66 2.03 4.58
C THR A 101 -6.30 1.60 5.90
N PRO A 102 -5.50 1.20 6.90
CA PRO A 102 -6.04 0.81 8.18
C PRO A 102 -6.85 1.97 8.74
N LYS A 103 -8.13 1.70 9.09
CA LYS A 103 -8.96 2.71 9.75
C LYS A 103 -8.24 3.13 11.04
N PRO A 104 -8.06 4.43 11.33
CA PRO A 104 -7.65 4.82 12.67
C PRO A 104 -8.71 4.28 13.62
N SER A 105 -8.34 3.32 14.45
CA SER A 105 -9.24 2.78 15.45
C SER A 105 -9.62 3.93 16.36
N SER A 106 -10.88 4.34 16.32
CA SER A 106 -11.41 5.21 17.36
C SER A 106 -11.29 4.39 18.64
N GLN A 107 -10.29 4.72 19.47
CA GLN A 107 -10.10 4.09 20.78
C GLN A 107 -11.29 4.47 21.67
N LYS A 108 -12.44 3.83 21.47
CA LYS A 108 -13.33 3.58 22.59
C LYS A 108 -12.58 2.60 23.48
N LYS A 109 -12.08 3.08 24.61
CA LYS A 109 -11.60 2.21 25.70
C LYS A 109 -12.81 1.40 26.19
N THR A 110 -13.05 0.25 25.57
CA THR A 110 -13.85 -0.82 26.15
C THR A 110 -12.92 -2.01 26.31
N LYS A 111 -12.52 -2.26 27.56
CA LYS A 111 -11.86 -3.51 27.94
C LYS A 111 -12.78 -4.67 27.55
N SER A 112 -12.32 -5.59 26.72
CA SER A 112 -12.23 -7.03 26.99
C SER A 112 -12.21 -7.87 25.71
N GLU A 113 -11.27 -8.83 25.73
CA GLU A 113 -11.34 -10.18 25.15
C GLU A 113 -11.19 -10.36 23.64
N GLY A 114 -10.05 -10.97 23.29
CA GLY A 114 -9.67 -11.33 21.94
C GLY A 114 -10.30 -12.65 21.47
N SER A 115 -10.41 -12.77 20.16
CA SER A 115 -10.66 -14.00 19.40
C SER A 115 -10.34 -13.62 17.95
N GLY A 116 -9.30 -14.09 17.26
CA GLY A 116 -8.68 -15.40 17.29
C GLY A 116 -8.92 -16.01 15.92
N ASN A 117 -8.01 -15.82 14.95
CA ASN A 117 -7.98 -16.55 13.66
C ASN A 117 -6.61 -16.40 12.95
N ASN A 118 -5.51 -16.77 13.62
CA ASN A 118 -4.17 -16.76 13.01
C ASN A 118 -3.46 -18.13 13.12
N SER A 119 -4.20 -19.25 13.23
CA SER A 119 -3.58 -20.56 13.52
C SER A 119 -2.97 -21.23 12.29
N ILE A 120 -3.61 -21.12 11.11
CA ILE A 120 -3.23 -21.93 9.94
C ILE A 120 -1.94 -21.40 9.29
N TYR A 121 -1.82 -20.09 9.09
CA TYR A 121 -0.63 -19.51 8.47
C TYR A 121 0.60 -19.57 9.37
N GLU A 122 0.43 -19.41 10.69
CA GLU A 122 1.50 -19.55 11.69
C GLU A 122 2.01 -20.99 11.82
N THR A 123 1.11 -21.98 11.77
CA THR A 123 1.51 -23.39 11.80
C THR A 123 2.21 -23.81 10.50
N LEU A 124 1.73 -23.34 9.35
CA LEU A 124 2.38 -23.56 8.04
C LEU A 124 3.76 -22.88 7.97
N LEU A 125 3.91 -21.64 8.43
CA LEU A 125 5.21 -20.94 8.48
C LEU A 125 6.20 -21.68 9.39
N LYS A 126 5.76 -22.12 10.58
CA LYS A 126 6.61 -22.86 11.53
C LYS A 126 7.05 -24.21 10.98
N GLY A 127 6.17 -24.92 10.28
CA GLY A 127 6.50 -26.19 9.62
C GLY A 127 7.52 -26.03 8.49
N LEU A 128 7.35 -25.01 7.64
CA LEU A 128 8.26 -24.75 6.52
C LEU A 128 9.66 -24.34 6.99
N MET A 129 9.74 -23.54 8.06
CA MET A 129 11.01 -23.14 8.70
C MET A 129 11.71 -24.27 9.46
N ALA A 130 11.01 -25.36 9.81
CA ALA A 130 11.62 -26.55 10.41
C ALA A 130 12.30 -27.44 9.35
N ILE A 131 11.72 -27.52 8.15
CA ILE A 131 12.28 -28.28 7.02
C ILE A 131 13.58 -27.62 6.53
N VAL A 132 13.60 -26.29 6.39
CA VAL A 132 14.79 -25.53 5.93
C VAL A 132 15.97 -25.66 6.92
N ARG A 133 15.71 -25.69 8.23
CA ARG A 133 16.76 -25.83 9.25
C ARG A 133 17.47 -27.19 9.28
N ASN A 134 16.89 -28.24 8.68
CA ASN A 134 17.51 -29.57 8.67
C ASN A 134 18.34 -29.86 7.41
N SER A 135 18.34 -28.96 6.41
CA SER A 135 19.06 -29.17 5.15
C SER A 135 20.37 -28.35 5.04
N SER A 136 20.73 -27.60 6.08
CA SER A 136 22.00 -26.88 6.13
C SER A 136 22.61 -26.95 7.53
N ASN A 137 23.23 -28.09 7.83
CA ASN A 137 24.34 -28.15 8.79
C ASN A 137 25.33 -29.25 8.39
N SER A 138 25.86 -29.10 7.17
CA SER A 138 27.23 -29.49 6.85
C SER A 138 27.99 -28.22 6.50
N SER A 139 28.49 -27.51 7.51
CA SER A 139 29.80 -26.85 7.46
C SER A 139 30.15 -26.30 8.83
N ALA A 140 31.36 -26.63 9.23
CA ALA A 140 32.05 -26.16 10.42
C ALA A 140 32.21 -24.64 10.45
N TRP A 141 32.93 -24.17 11.47
CA TRP A 141 33.48 -22.82 11.67
C TRP A 141 32.62 -21.88 12.52
N TYR A 142 32.63 -22.09 13.83
CA TYR A 142 33.12 -21.06 14.76
C TYR A 142 33.46 -21.70 16.11
N SER A 143 34.72 -22.08 16.28
CA SER A 143 35.29 -22.32 17.61
C SER A 143 35.60 -20.97 18.23
N ASN A 144 35.02 -20.65 19.39
CA ASN A 144 35.59 -19.65 20.27
C ASN A 144 35.56 -20.17 21.70
N SER A 145 36.70 -20.72 22.11
CA SER A 145 37.04 -21.08 23.49
C SER A 145 37.17 -19.80 24.32
N VAL A 146 36.22 -19.56 25.22
CA VAL A 146 36.38 -18.57 26.30
C VAL A 146 37.35 -19.14 27.32
N THR A 147 38.59 -18.67 27.27
CA THR A 147 39.61 -18.88 28.29
C THR A 147 39.23 -18.08 29.54
N ARG A 148 38.76 -18.78 30.59
CA ARG A 148 38.62 -18.23 31.94
C ARG A 148 39.99 -18.26 32.62
N SER A 149 40.83 -17.27 32.32
CA SER A 149 42.06 -17.04 33.05
C SER A 149 41.78 -16.10 34.23
N SER A 150 41.91 -16.65 35.43
CA SER A 150 41.81 -15.96 36.71
C SER A 150 42.96 -14.96 36.84
N SER A 151 42.71 -13.69 36.54
CA SER A 151 43.68 -12.63 36.74
C SER A 151 43.59 -12.14 38.18
N ARG A 152 44.62 -12.51 38.96
CA ARG A 152 44.93 -11.96 40.28
C ARG A 152 45.19 -10.47 40.12
N TYR A 153 44.39 -9.64 40.80
CA TYR A 153 44.73 -8.25 41.04
C TYR A 153 45.97 -8.20 41.94
N CYS A 154 47.11 -7.77 41.39
CA CYS A 154 48.21 -7.24 42.18
C CYS A 154 47.80 -5.86 42.69
N CYS A 155 47.72 -5.72 44.01
CA CYS A 155 47.73 -4.43 44.69
C CYS A 155 49.14 -3.83 44.56
N CYS A 156 49.27 -2.68 43.90
CA CYS A 156 50.41 -1.80 44.10
C CYS A 156 49.90 -0.52 44.76
N SER A 157 50.28 -0.34 46.02
CA SER A 157 50.05 0.85 46.82
C SER A 157 50.66 2.08 46.15
N TRP A 158 49.89 3.16 46.20
CA TRP A 158 50.26 4.52 45.84
C TRP A 158 50.91 5.14 47.10
N ASP A 159 52.14 5.62 47.02
CA ASP A 159 52.76 6.41 48.08
C ASP A 159 53.25 7.75 47.51
N PRO A 160 52.68 8.89 47.92
CA PRO A 160 53.13 10.20 47.50
C PRO A 160 54.10 10.80 48.54
N SER A 161 55.26 11.24 48.05
CA SER A 161 56.19 12.19 48.68
C SER A 161 56.95 11.74 49.95
N ARG A 162 58.19 11.22 49.75
CA ARG A 162 59.44 11.78 50.33
C ARG A 162 60.68 11.08 49.80
#